data_AF-V4P8E3-F1
#
_entry.id   AF-V4P8E3-F1
#
_cell.length_a   1.000
_cell.length_b   1.000
_cell.length_c   1.000
_cell.angle_alpha   90.00
_cell.angle_beta   90.00
_cell.angle_gamma   90.00
#
_symmetry.space_group_name_H-M   'P 1'
#
loop_
_entity.id
_entity.type
_entity.pdbx_description
1 polymer ?
#
loop_
_entity_poly.entity_id
_entity_poly.type
_entity_poly.pdbx_seq_one_letter_code
_entity_poly.pdbx_strand_id
1 'polypeptide(L)'
;MVVLVACKPAPPPQRAEGIDPTFEGSEDEKRTMAVEAALIAANPGLAVRNDRDLTIFHKGEQITSYRNDPTGCQRYFLTGVLKLRDKAGDTYPVAGVTCHFANSENTYLVLPNSDKYLVHEDASASPDGRYLVSGFDRADKTQGSLAIAEWPKVRDVVIFPAHCKGIVWRDGTHFSATCWHNDGPNEANPYDSFAFYFKAEISLDAAGKWQMEATHWVDRDTYQPKTMAKPLYHFTAEPPPAPHFDKST
;
A
#
# COMPACT_ATOMS: atom_id res chain seq x y z
N MET A 1 -18.59 -49.31 -36.75
CA MET A 1 -19.48 -48.61 -35.79
C MET A 1 -18.56 -47.86 -34.84
N VAL A 2 -18.35 -46.56 -35.07
CA VAL A 2 -17.49 -45.72 -34.22
C VAL A 2 -18.36 -44.58 -33.71
N VAL A 3 -18.50 -44.50 -32.38
CA VAL A 3 -19.28 -43.46 -31.71
C VAL A 3 -18.36 -42.25 -31.53
N LEU A 4 -18.67 -41.16 -32.22
CA LEU A 4 -18.03 -39.86 -32.02
C LEU A 4 -18.59 -39.24 -30.73
N VAL A 5 -17.74 -39.12 -29.71
CA VAL A 5 -18.03 -38.38 -28.49
C VAL A 5 -18.05 -36.89 -28.85
N ALA A 6 -19.22 -36.26 -28.76
CA ALA A 6 -19.36 -34.83 -28.97
C ALA A 6 -18.64 -34.07 -27.83
N CYS A 7 -17.58 -33.34 -28.16
CA CYS A 7 -16.97 -32.36 -27.28
C CYS A 7 -18.03 -31.31 -26.90
N LYS A 8 -18.33 -31.18 -25.60
CA LYS A 8 -19.13 -30.06 -25.10
C LYS A 8 -18.39 -28.75 -25.41
N PRO A 9 -19.06 -27.73 -25.96
CA PRO A 9 -18.45 -26.42 -26.13
C PRO A 9 -18.04 -25.85 -24.77
N ALA A 10 -16.88 -25.21 -24.72
CA ALA A 10 -16.41 -24.50 -23.54
C ALA A 10 -17.49 -23.49 -23.10
N PRO A 11 -17.74 -23.33 -21.78
CA PRO A 11 -18.65 -22.31 -21.31
C PRO A 11 -18.17 -20.94 -21.83
N PRO A 12 -19.08 -20.07 -22.29
CA PRO A 12 -18.69 -18.73 -22.73
C PRO A 12 -17.94 -18.04 -21.58
N PRO A 13 -16.91 -17.22 -21.89
CA PRO A 13 -16.22 -16.47 -20.85
C PRO A 13 -17.27 -15.69 -20.06
N GLN A 14 -17.39 -16.02 -18.77
CA GLN A 14 -18.25 -15.27 -17.87
C GLN A 14 -17.79 -13.83 -17.93
N ARG A 15 -18.70 -12.97 -18.39
CA ARG A 15 -18.53 -11.52 -18.40
C ARG A 15 -18.12 -11.14 -16.98
N ALA A 16 -16.99 -10.47 -16.81
CA ALA A 16 -16.67 -9.85 -15.54
C ALA A 16 -17.85 -8.93 -15.20
N GLU A 17 -18.64 -9.29 -14.18
CA GLU A 17 -19.75 -8.48 -13.69
C GLU A 17 -19.17 -7.23 -13.05
N GLY A 18 -18.91 -6.23 -13.90
CA GLY A 18 -18.61 -4.88 -13.47
C GLY A 18 -19.90 -4.22 -13.02
N ILE A 19 -19.95 -3.88 -11.73
CA ILE A 19 -20.87 -2.96 -11.06
C ILE A 19 -22.35 -3.34 -11.23
N ASP A 20 -23.00 -3.74 -10.12
CA ASP A 20 -24.46 -3.80 -10.05
C ASP A 20 -25.04 -2.42 -10.45
N PRO A 21 -25.77 -2.31 -11.58
CA PRO A 21 -26.33 -1.04 -12.03
C PRO A 21 -27.43 -0.49 -11.11
N THR A 22 -27.84 -1.25 -10.08
CA THR A 22 -28.84 -0.87 -9.08
C THR A 22 -28.25 -0.47 -7.73
N PHE A 23 -26.92 -0.37 -7.61
CA PHE A 23 -26.28 0.05 -6.36
C PHE A 23 -26.58 1.52 -6.01
N GLU A 24 -27.50 1.72 -5.04
CA GLU A 24 -27.89 3.02 -4.46
C GLU A 24 -26.91 3.52 -3.38
N GLY A 25 -25.59 3.47 -3.64
CA GLY A 25 -24.58 4.05 -2.75
C GLY A 25 -24.29 5.53 -3.02
N SER A 26 -23.55 6.16 -2.12
CA SER A 26 -22.95 7.47 -2.31
C SER A 26 -22.01 7.50 -3.53
N GLU A 27 -21.72 8.69 -4.07
CA GLU A 27 -20.81 8.84 -5.21
C GLU A 27 -19.40 8.31 -4.93
N ASP A 28 -18.93 8.42 -3.67
CA ASP A 28 -17.65 7.86 -3.24
C ASP A 28 -17.68 6.33 -3.25
N GLU A 29 -18.76 5.70 -2.80
CA GLU A 29 -18.91 4.24 -2.86
C GLU A 29 -18.95 3.74 -4.31
N LYS A 30 -19.64 4.45 -5.21
CA LYS A 30 -19.64 4.14 -6.65
C LYS A 30 -18.24 4.25 -7.24
N ARG A 31 -17.48 5.30 -6.88
CA ARG A 31 -16.10 5.47 -7.32
C ARG A 31 -15.20 4.32 -6.85
N THR A 32 -15.31 3.94 -5.57
CA THR A 32 -14.56 2.80 -5.01
C THR A 32 -14.89 1.50 -5.73
N MET A 33 -16.17 1.26 -6.05
CA MET A 33 -16.58 0.09 -6.84
C MET A 33 -16.01 0.09 -8.25
N ALA A 34 -15.99 1.24 -8.92
CA ALA A 34 -15.40 1.36 -10.25
C ALA A 34 -13.89 1.12 -10.24
N VAL A 35 -13.17 1.62 -9.23
CA VAL A 35 -11.73 1.36 -9.05
C VAL A 35 -11.48 -0.12 -8.79
N GLU A 36 -12.21 -0.75 -7.88
CA GLU A 36 -12.11 -2.19 -7.61
C GLU A 36 -12.34 -3.02 -8.88
N ALA A 37 -13.41 -2.74 -9.62
CA ALA A 37 -13.74 -3.46 -10.85
C ALA A 37 -12.62 -3.32 -11.90
N ALA A 38 -12.06 -2.12 -12.05
CA ALA A 38 -10.93 -1.88 -12.94
C ALA A 38 -9.67 -2.64 -12.51
N LEU A 39 -9.39 -2.71 -11.20
CA LEU A 39 -8.26 -3.47 -10.67
C LEU A 39 -8.42 -4.98 -10.89
N ILE A 40 -9.61 -5.52 -10.68
CA ILE A 40 -9.93 -6.93 -10.96
C ILE A 40 -9.77 -7.23 -12.45
N ALA A 41 -10.32 -6.37 -13.33
CA ALA A 41 -10.21 -6.55 -14.77
C ALA A 41 -8.76 -6.46 -15.27
N ALA A 42 -7.94 -5.59 -14.69
CA ALA A 42 -6.53 -5.44 -15.04
C ALA A 42 -5.64 -6.59 -14.52
N ASN A 43 -6.12 -7.38 -13.56
CA ASN A 43 -5.37 -8.45 -12.91
C ASN A 43 -6.17 -9.77 -12.89
N PRO A 44 -6.42 -10.38 -14.06
CA PRO A 44 -7.21 -11.60 -14.15
C PRO A 44 -6.60 -12.73 -13.31
N GLY A 45 -7.45 -13.39 -12.52
CA GLY A 45 -7.02 -14.47 -11.63
C GLY A 45 -6.39 -14.03 -10.32
N LEU A 46 -6.34 -12.73 -10.01
CA LEU A 46 -5.92 -12.23 -8.69
C LEU A 46 -7.09 -12.17 -7.69
N ALA A 47 -8.25 -11.68 -8.15
CA ALA A 47 -9.40 -11.49 -7.29
C ALA A 47 -10.71 -11.69 -8.05
N VAL A 48 -11.75 -12.11 -7.33
CA VAL A 48 -13.12 -12.22 -7.83
C VAL A 48 -14.06 -11.57 -6.80
N ARG A 49 -14.95 -10.73 -7.29
CA ARG A 49 -16.03 -10.11 -6.52
C ARG A 49 -17.35 -10.82 -6.85
N ASN A 50 -18.00 -11.38 -5.84
CA ASN A 50 -19.34 -11.99 -5.95
C ASN A 50 -20.24 -11.33 -4.88
N ASP A 51 -20.99 -10.30 -5.27
CA ASP A 51 -21.82 -9.51 -4.34
C ASP A 51 -21.03 -9.07 -3.08
N ARG A 52 -21.29 -9.68 -1.93
CA ARG A 52 -20.66 -9.36 -0.64
C ARG A 52 -19.32 -10.02 -0.41
N ASP A 53 -18.91 -10.95 -1.27
CA ASP A 53 -17.69 -11.74 -1.10
C ASP A 53 -16.57 -11.24 -2.04
N LEU A 54 -15.38 -11.03 -1.47
CA LEU A 54 -14.13 -10.77 -2.18
C LEU A 54 -13.22 -11.99 -2.01
N THR A 55 -13.01 -12.76 -3.06
CA THR A 55 -12.09 -13.90 -3.02
C THR A 55 -10.76 -13.52 -3.66
N ILE A 56 -9.66 -13.80 -2.97
CA ILE A 56 -8.29 -13.52 -3.42
C ILE A 56 -7.57 -14.82 -3.76
N PHE A 57 -6.84 -14.79 -4.86
CA PHE A 57 -6.14 -15.93 -5.45
C PHE A 57 -4.65 -15.64 -5.64
N HIS A 58 -3.84 -16.69 -5.63
CA HIS A 58 -2.43 -16.64 -6.04
C HIS A 58 -2.09 -17.88 -6.84
N LYS A 59 -1.45 -17.69 -8.00
CA LYS A 59 -1.07 -18.78 -8.91
C LYS A 59 -2.26 -19.73 -9.21
N GLY A 60 -3.47 -19.19 -9.28
CA GLY A 60 -4.71 -19.92 -9.57
C GLY A 60 -5.38 -20.59 -8.37
N GLU A 61 -4.77 -20.55 -7.19
CA GLU A 61 -5.32 -21.13 -5.96
C GLU A 61 -6.00 -20.05 -5.13
N GLN A 62 -7.20 -20.37 -4.61
CA GLN A 62 -7.86 -19.50 -3.64
C GLN A 62 -7.07 -19.50 -2.33
N ILE A 63 -6.67 -18.31 -1.88
CA ILE A 63 -5.97 -18.15 -0.61
C ILE A 63 -6.94 -17.77 0.50
N THR A 64 -7.85 -16.84 0.22
CA THR A 64 -8.75 -16.30 1.24
C THR A 64 -10.00 -15.71 0.60
N SER A 65 -11.05 -15.55 1.39
CA SER A 65 -12.26 -14.85 1.00
C SER A 65 -12.73 -13.96 2.14
N TYR A 66 -13.15 -12.75 1.81
CA TYR A 66 -13.67 -11.77 2.75
C TYR A 66 -15.13 -11.48 2.46
N ARG A 67 -15.95 -11.52 3.50
CA ARG A 67 -17.38 -11.23 3.40
C ARG A 67 -17.70 -9.92 4.08
N ASN A 68 -18.43 -9.06 3.40
CA ASN A 68 -18.96 -7.82 4.00
C ASN A 68 -19.91 -8.17 5.16
N ASP A 69 -19.60 -7.63 6.35
CA ASP A 69 -20.31 -7.89 7.60
C ASP A 69 -20.60 -6.57 8.34
N PRO A 70 -21.87 -6.18 8.52
CA PRO A 70 -22.23 -4.95 9.20
C PRO A 70 -21.82 -4.91 10.69
N THR A 71 -21.53 -6.06 11.31
CA THR A 71 -21.08 -6.17 12.71
C THR A 71 -19.56 -6.19 12.86
N GLY A 72 -18.85 -6.42 11.76
CA GLY A 72 -17.40 -6.36 11.66
C GLY A 72 -17.00 -5.40 10.55
N CYS A 73 -16.18 -5.88 9.63
CA CYS A 73 -15.81 -5.09 8.47
C CYS A 73 -17.02 -4.89 7.55
N GLN A 74 -17.56 -3.67 7.53
CA GLN A 74 -18.76 -3.33 6.76
C GLN A 74 -18.53 -3.59 5.27
N ARG A 75 -17.33 -3.30 4.79
CA ARG A 75 -16.93 -3.57 3.42
C ARG A 75 -15.47 -3.93 3.29
N TYR A 76 -15.19 -5.05 2.62
CA TYR A 76 -13.88 -5.34 2.05
C TYR A 76 -13.87 -4.93 0.59
N PHE A 77 -12.81 -4.26 0.14
CA PHE A 77 -12.61 -3.97 -1.28
C PHE A 77 -11.14 -4.00 -1.67
N LEU A 78 -10.89 -4.34 -2.93
CA LEU A 78 -9.57 -4.28 -3.55
C LEU A 78 -9.23 -2.80 -3.81
N THR A 79 -8.24 -2.27 -3.09
CA THR A 79 -7.82 -0.87 -3.20
C THR A 79 -6.63 -0.68 -4.13
N GLY A 80 -5.83 -1.73 -4.34
CA GLY A 80 -4.67 -1.67 -5.20
C GLY A 80 -4.08 -3.04 -5.48
N VAL A 81 -3.14 -3.07 -6.42
CA VAL A 81 -2.34 -4.25 -6.74
C VAL A 81 -0.88 -3.84 -6.84
N LEU A 82 -0.03 -4.46 -6.02
CA LEU A 82 1.41 -4.26 -6.06
C LEU A 82 2.08 -5.44 -6.76
N LYS A 83 3.13 -5.17 -7.54
CA LYS A 83 3.97 -6.23 -8.10
C LYS A 83 5.17 -6.43 -7.18
N LEU A 84 5.21 -7.56 -6.49
CA LEU A 84 6.26 -7.87 -5.53
C LEU A 84 7.02 -9.12 -5.95
N ARG A 85 8.28 -9.24 -5.52
CA ARG A 85 9.16 -10.35 -5.86
C ARG A 85 8.96 -11.53 -4.91
N ASP A 86 8.88 -12.76 -5.42
CA ASP A 86 8.89 -13.95 -4.57
C ASP A 86 10.31 -14.38 -4.18
N LYS A 87 10.44 -15.47 -3.41
CA LYS A 87 11.75 -15.98 -2.98
C LYS A 87 12.60 -16.51 -4.15
N ALA A 88 11.97 -16.88 -5.26
CA ALA A 88 12.67 -17.37 -6.46
C ALA A 88 13.16 -16.21 -7.35
N GLY A 89 12.65 -14.99 -7.12
CA GLY A 89 13.05 -13.80 -7.84
C GLY A 89 12.01 -13.33 -8.86
N ASP A 90 10.89 -14.04 -8.98
CA ASP A 90 9.83 -13.71 -9.94
C ASP A 90 8.87 -12.67 -9.34
N THR A 91 8.46 -11.69 -10.14
CA THR A 91 7.43 -10.73 -9.71
C THR A 91 6.03 -11.33 -9.85
N TYR A 92 5.18 -11.14 -8.85
CA TYR A 92 3.79 -11.56 -8.86
C TYR A 92 2.87 -10.45 -8.33
N PRO A 93 1.59 -10.40 -8.77
CA PRO A 93 0.64 -9.45 -8.25
C PRO A 93 0.23 -9.81 -6.82
N VAL A 94 0.19 -8.81 -5.94
CA VAL A 94 -0.24 -8.89 -4.55
C VAL A 94 -1.41 -7.94 -4.37
N ALA A 95 -2.54 -8.48 -3.91
CA ALA A 95 -3.75 -7.72 -3.66
C ALA A 95 -3.59 -6.84 -2.42
N GLY A 96 -3.82 -5.54 -2.56
CA GLY A 96 -4.07 -4.61 -1.46
C GLY A 96 -5.56 -4.57 -1.17
N VAL A 97 -5.96 -4.98 0.02
CA VAL A 97 -7.35 -5.02 0.46
C VAL A 97 -7.56 -4.03 1.59
N THR A 98 -8.58 -3.20 1.47
CA THR A 98 -9.03 -2.30 2.54
C THR A 98 -10.26 -2.88 3.21
N CYS A 99 -10.25 -2.85 4.53
CA CYS A 99 -11.40 -3.12 5.37
C CYS A 99 -11.94 -1.80 5.92
N HIS A 100 -13.19 -1.47 5.56
CA HIS A 100 -13.91 -0.31 6.09
C HIS A 100 -14.69 -0.71 7.35
N PHE A 101 -14.36 -0.08 8.47
CA PHE A 101 -15.09 -0.16 9.74
C PHE A 101 -15.53 1.23 10.20
N ALA A 102 -16.79 1.60 9.94
CA ALA A 102 -17.38 2.88 10.33
C ALA A 102 -16.52 4.10 9.91
N ASN A 103 -15.78 4.70 10.85
CA ASN A 103 -14.93 5.88 10.60
C ASN A 103 -13.43 5.52 10.49
N SER A 104 -13.11 4.24 10.31
CA SER A 104 -11.74 3.74 10.22
C SER A 104 -11.58 2.78 9.05
N GLU A 105 -10.39 2.79 8.46
CA GLU A 105 -10.01 1.90 7.37
C GLU A 105 -8.69 1.23 7.71
N ASN A 106 -8.60 -0.07 7.46
CA ASN A 106 -7.37 -0.83 7.58
C ASN A 106 -7.01 -1.42 6.22
N THR A 107 -5.85 -1.04 5.70
CA THR A 107 -5.33 -1.56 4.43
C THR A 107 -4.21 -2.56 4.70
N TYR A 108 -4.21 -3.66 3.94
CA TYR A 108 -3.17 -4.68 4.04
C TYR A 108 -2.95 -5.37 2.70
N LEU A 109 -1.75 -5.89 2.53
CA LEU A 109 -1.40 -6.79 1.44
C LEU A 109 -1.77 -8.23 1.83
N VAL A 110 -2.43 -8.95 0.94
CA VAL A 110 -2.80 -10.36 1.13
C VAL A 110 -1.68 -11.25 0.60
N LEU A 111 -1.03 -11.98 1.50
CA LEU A 111 0.15 -12.79 1.18
C LEU A 111 -0.24 -14.18 0.65
N PRO A 112 0.68 -14.88 -0.05
CA PRO A 112 0.41 -16.20 -0.60
C PRO A 112 -0.09 -17.25 0.40
N ASN A 113 0.29 -17.11 1.67
CA ASN A 113 -0.10 -17.99 2.76
C ASN A 113 -1.32 -17.51 3.55
N SER A 114 -2.10 -16.56 3.01
CA SER A 114 -3.26 -15.90 3.63
C SER A 114 -2.95 -14.90 4.76
N ASP A 115 -1.68 -14.75 5.12
CA ASP A 115 -1.28 -13.73 6.08
C ASP A 115 -1.55 -12.32 5.54
N LYS A 116 -1.73 -11.39 6.47
CA LYS A 116 -1.95 -9.97 6.16
C LYS A 116 -0.71 -9.18 6.53
N TYR A 117 -0.16 -8.45 5.57
CA TYR A 117 0.88 -7.45 5.85
C TYR A 117 0.23 -6.07 5.88
N LEU A 118 0.10 -5.50 7.07
CA LEU A 118 -0.48 -4.16 7.25
C LEU A 118 0.36 -3.14 6.51
N VAL A 119 -0.31 -2.35 5.66
CA VAL A 119 0.29 -1.19 5.01
C VAL A 119 -0.61 0.01 5.27
N HIS A 120 -0.02 1.08 5.78
CA HIS A 120 -0.72 2.36 5.85
C HIS A 120 -0.46 3.12 4.57
N GLU A 121 -1.49 3.82 4.07
CA GLU A 121 -1.49 4.87 3.04
C GLU A 121 -0.47 4.76 1.88
N ASP A 122 -0.92 4.88 0.63
CA ASP A 122 -0.03 5.03 -0.55
C ASP A 122 1.16 4.04 -0.63
N ALA A 123 0.92 2.77 -0.29
CA ALA A 123 1.94 1.73 -0.43
C ALA A 123 2.38 1.61 -1.89
N SER A 124 3.70 1.51 -2.11
CA SER A 124 4.30 1.48 -3.44
C SER A 124 5.43 0.48 -3.50
N ALA A 125 5.47 -0.31 -4.57
CA ALA A 125 6.52 -1.30 -4.80
C ALA A 125 7.52 -0.78 -5.83
N SER A 126 8.81 -1.01 -5.57
CA SER A 126 9.87 -0.80 -6.56
C SER A 126 9.59 -1.57 -7.85
N PRO A 127 10.08 -1.10 -9.02
CA PRO A 127 9.78 -1.71 -10.32
C PRO A 127 10.17 -3.19 -10.42
N ASP A 128 11.18 -3.60 -9.66
CA ASP A 128 11.70 -4.97 -9.64
C ASP A 128 11.09 -5.84 -8.51
N GLY A 129 10.15 -5.25 -7.75
CA GLY A 129 9.37 -5.86 -6.68
C GLY A 129 10.16 -6.15 -5.40
N ARG A 130 11.41 -5.69 -5.28
CA ARG A 130 12.31 -6.01 -4.15
C ARG A 130 12.07 -5.14 -2.94
N TYR A 131 11.66 -3.89 -3.11
CA TYR A 131 11.36 -2.98 -2.01
C TYR A 131 9.89 -2.58 -2.01
N LEU A 132 9.32 -2.57 -0.81
CA LEU A 132 7.99 -2.04 -0.53
C LEU A 132 8.14 -0.79 0.34
N VAL A 133 7.55 0.31 -0.12
CA VAL A 133 7.47 1.57 0.61
C VAL A 133 6.05 1.75 1.11
N SER A 134 5.86 2.11 2.37
CA SER A 134 4.54 2.42 2.94
C SER A 134 4.66 3.37 4.13
N GLY A 135 3.55 3.96 4.54
CA GLY A 135 3.48 4.58 5.87
C GLY A 135 3.63 3.51 6.97
N PHE A 136 4.19 3.91 8.12
CA PHE A 136 4.22 3.06 9.32
C PHE A 136 3.58 3.79 10.51
N ASP A 137 2.88 3.04 11.36
CA ASP A 137 2.29 3.59 12.59
C ASP A 137 3.32 3.45 13.70
N ARG A 138 4.06 4.54 13.99
CA ARG A 138 4.73 4.66 15.27
C ARG A 138 3.85 5.50 16.20
N ALA A 139 3.89 5.15 17.48
CA ALA A 139 3.13 5.80 18.54
C ALA A 139 3.47 7.30 18.72
N ASP A 140 4.56 7.80 18.12
CA ASP A 140 4.89 9.22 18.04
C ASP A 140 4.20 9.87 16.84
N LYS A 141 2.88 10.08 16.99
CA LYS A 141 1.99 10.79 16.06
C LYS A 141 2.48 12.17 15.59
N THR A 142 3.57 12.68 16.16
CA THR A 142 4.05 14.03 15.91
C THR A 142 4.95 14.12 14.70
N GLN A 143 5.63 13.07 14.21
CA GLN A 143 6.69 13.21 13.20
C GLN A 143 6.39 12.60 11.82
N GLY A 144 5.42 11.69 11.73
CA GLY A 144 5.17 10.92 10.50
C GLY A 144 6.25 9.87 10.27
N SER A 145 5.93 8.77 9.56
CA SER A 145 6.94 7.77 9.27
C SER A 145 6.76 7.07 7.92
N LEU A 146 7.88 6.98 7.19
CA LEU A 146 8.01 6.28 5.92
C LEU A 146 8.84 5.03 6.18
N ALA A 147 8.25 3.86 5.93
CA ALA A 147 8.93 2.58 6.00
C ALA A 147 9.34 2.09 4.61
N ILE A 148 10.52 1.49 4.52
CA ILE A 148 11.01 0.77 3.34
C ILE A 148 11.38 -0.64 3.79
N ALA A 149 10.64 -1.64 3.32
CA ALA A 149 10.89 -3.04 3.63
C ALA A 149 11.55 -3.76 2.45
N GLU A 150 12.61 -4.54 2.71
CA GLU A 150 13.11 -5.51 1.72
C GLU A 150 12.17 -6.72 1.65
N TRP A 151 11.66 -6.98 0.46
CA TRP A 151 10.71 -8.03 0.14
C TRP A 151 11.41 -9.24 -0.51
N PRO A 152 11.06 -10.50 -0.18
CA PRO A 152 10.01 -10.93 0.75
C PRO A 152 10.49 -11.16 2.19
N LYS A 153 11.61 -10.56 2.62
CA LYS A 153 12.16 -10.78 3.97
C LYS A 153 11.34 -10.08 5.05
N VAL A 154 10.74 -8.92 4.72
CA VAL A 154 9.81 -8.10 5.52
C VAL A 154 10.36 -7.56 6.85
N ARG A 155 11.40 -8.16 7.41
CA ARG A 155 12.03 -7.80 8.69
C ARG A 155 13.02 -6.65 8.58
N ASP A 156 13.60 -6.45 7.40
CA ASP A 156 14.57 -5.40 7.14
C ASP A 156 13.81 -4.13 6.74
N VAL A 157 13.35 -3.38 7.76
CA VAL A 157 12.60 -2.14 7.58
C VAL A 157 13.49 -0.96 7.92
N VAL A 158 13.74 -0.11 6.93
CA VAL A 158 14.25 1.25 7.16
C VAL A 158 13.09 2.16 7.47
N ILE A 159 13.26 3.05 8.44
CA ILE A 159 12.25 4.05 8.80
C ILE A 159 12.87 5.44 8.72
N PHE A 160 12.23 6.33 7.97
CA PHE A 160 12.50 7.76 8.02
C PHE A 160 11.45 8.46 8.90
N PRO A 161 11.84 9.47 9.70
CA PRO A 161 10.93 10.24 10.52
C PRO A 161 10.16 11.27 9.68
N ALA A 162 9.62 10.88 8.53
CA ALA A 162 8.84 11.75 7.66
C ALA A 162 7.72 10.93 7.05
N HIS A 163 6.51 11.48 7.00
CA HIS A 163 5.43 10.85 6.25
C HIS A 163 5.51 11.31 4.80
N CYS A 164 5.36 10.39 3.86
CA CYS A 164 5.50 10.67 2.44
C CYS A 164 4.35 10.07 1.63
N LYS A 165 3.98 10.76 0.56
CA LYS A 165 2.95 10.36 -0.39
C LYS A 165 3.35 10.66 -1.83
N GLY A 166 2.59 10.09 -2.77
CA GLY A 166 2.87 10.27 -4.20
C GLY A 166 4.25 9.73 -4.57
N ILE A 167 4.56 8.51 -4.14
CA ILE A 167 5.83 7.83 -4.41
C ILE A 167 5.98 7.58 -5.92
N VAL A 168 7.06 8.07 -6.51
CA VAL A 168 7.39 7.84 -7.93
C VAL A 168 8.79 7.23 -8.05
N TRP A 169 8.83 5.95 -8.39
CA TRP A 169 10.09 5.22 -8.59
C TRP A 169 10.77 5.62 -9.90
N ARG A 170 12.08 5.85 -9.83
CA ARG A 170 12.95 6.01 -10.98
C ARG A 170 13.53 4.66 -11.39
N ASP A 171 13.95 3.87 -10.41
CA ASP A 171 14.51 2.53 -10.56
C ASP A 171 14.28 1.70 -9.28
N GLY A 172 14.94 0.55 -9.13
CA GLY A 172 14.76 -0.34 -7.96
C GLY A 172 15.22 0.25 -6.62
N THR A 173 16.04 1.30 -6.63
CA THR A 173 16.66 1.86 -5.42
C THR A 173 16.55 3.38 -5.32
N HIS A 174 15.81 4.03 -6.21
CA HIS A 174 15.63 5.48 -6.22
C HIS A 174 14.17 5.85 -6.47
N PHE A 175 13.62 6.74 -5.65
CA PHE A 175 12.28 7.28 -5.83
C PHE A 175 12.18 8.71 -5.31
N SER A 176 11.15 9.42 -5.76
CA SER A 176 10.81 10.75 -5.27
C SER A 176 9.44 10.73 -4.58
N ALA A 177 9.22 11.67 -3.66
CA ALA A 177 7.96 11.78 -2.94
C ALA A 177 7.68 13.23 -2.50
N THR A 178 6.43 13.51 -2.15
CA THR A 178 6.09 14.67 -1.31
C THR A 178 6.03 14.20 0.12
N CYS A 179 6.79 14.83 1.00
CA CYS A 179 6.89 14.45 2.40
C CYS A 179 6.53 15.60 3.32
N TRP A 180 6.22 15.26 4.57
CA TRP A 180 6.20 16.20 5.67
C TRP A 180 6.91 15.63 6.90
N HIS A 181 7.52 16.54 7.66
CA HIS A 181 8.18 16.25 8.92
C HIS A 181 7.85 17.38 9.90
N ASN A 182 7.85 17.05 11.18
CA ASN A 182 7.68 18.02 12.25
C ASN A 182 8.88 17.93 13.21
N ASP A 183 9.50 19.06 13.50
CA ASP A 183 10.69 19.11 14.36
C ASP A 183 10.40 18.79 15.84
N GLY A 184 9.13 18.74 16.27
CA GLY A 184 8.77 18.41 17.65
C GLY A 184 7.29 18.62 17.99
N PRO A 185 6.81 18.15 19.15
CA PRO A 185 5.46 18.45 19.61
C PRO A 185 5.28 19.97 19.76
N ASN A 186 4.18 20.51 19.25
CA ASN A 186 3.81 21.90 19.57
C ASN A 186 3.38 21.96 21.04
N GLU A 187 4.17 22.66 21.86
CA GLU A 187 3.95 22.78 23.31
C GLU A 187 2.63 23.50 23.66
N ALA A 188 2.10 24.34 22.77
CA ALA A 188 0.85 25.08 22.99
C ALA A 188 -0.39 24.33 22.50
N ASN A 189 -0.25 23.45 21.51
CA ASN A 189 -1.31 22.59 21.04
C ASN A 189 -0.73 21.29 20.44
N PRO A 190 -0.80 20.14 21.14
CA PRO A 190 -0.27 18.88 20.63
C PRO A 190 -0.97 18.36 19.36
N TYR A 191 -2.09 18.97 18.96
CA TYR A 191 -2.80 18.71 17.71
C TYR A 191 -2.41 19.66 16.55
N ASP A 192 -1.62 20.70 16.82
CA ASP A 192 -1.16 21.69 15.85
C ASP A 192 0.34 21.53 15.64
N SER A 193 0.78 20.40 15.09
CA SER A 193 2.17 20.22 14.72
C SER A 193 2.52 21.19 13.58
N PHE A 194 3.58 22.00 13.76
CA PHE A 194 4.18 22.75 12.65
C PHE A 194 4.88 21.76 11.72
N ALA A 195 4.09 21.11 10.85
CA ALA A 195 4.61 20.23 9.83
C ALA A 195 5.18 21.05 8.67
N PHE A 196 6.41 20.75 8.30
CA PHE A 196 7.07 21.30 7.14
C PHE A 196 6.95 20.33 5.98
N TYR A 197 6.45 20.81 4.84
CA TYR A 197 6.20 20.01 3.65
C TYR A 197 7.29 20.27 2.62
N PHE A 198 7.81 19.20 2.01
CA PHE A 198 8.92 19.26 1.07
C PHE A 198 8.81 18.18 0.01
N LYS A 199 9.49 18.40 -1.12
CA LYS A 199 9.81 17.32 -2.07
C LYS A 199 11.10 16.66 -1.64
N ALA A 200 11.16 15.33 -1.77
CA ALA A 200 12.33 14.55 -1.41
C ALA A 200 12.74 13.59 -2.53
N GLU A 201 14.04 13.39 -2.68
CA GLU A 201 14.63 12.24 -3.37
C GLU A 201 15.10 11.24 -2.31
N ILE A 202 14.73 9.97 -2.48
CA ILE A 202 15.07 8.88 -1.58
C ILE A 202 15.85 7.83 -2.36
N SER A 203 17.00 7.43 -1.85
CA SER A 203 17.89 6.52 -2.57
C SER A 203 18.70 5.59 -1.66
N LEU A 204 19.07 4.43 -2.19
CA LEU A 204 20.05 3.53 -1.57
C LEU A 204 21.45 3.93 -2.04
N ASP A 205 22.32 4.30 -1.10
CA ASP A 205 23.70 4.65 -1.41
C ASP A 205 24.57 3.42 -1.73
N ALA A 206 25.81 3.67 -2.18
CA ALA A 206 26.77 2.61 -2.52
C ALA A 206 27.17 1.71 -1.34
N ALA A 207 26.94 2.15 -0.10
CA ALA A 207 27.16 1.36 1.11
C ALA A 207 25.92 0.57 1.54
N GLY A 208 24.83 0.64 0.76
CA GLY A 208 23.58 -0.05 1.06
C GLY A 208 22.75 0.64 2.14
N LYS A 209 22.93 1.95 2.37
CA LYS A 209 22.13 2.73 3.31
C LYS A 209 21.14 3.62 2.57
N TRP A 210 19.91 3.62 3.02
CA TRP A 210 18.87 4.50 2.50
C TRP A 210 19.09 5.93 3.01
N GLN A 211 18.96 6.90 2.11
CA GLN A 211 19.06 8.34 2.36
C GLN A 211 17.81 9.04 1.85
N MET A 212 17.37 10.09 2.53
CA MET A 212 16.31 10.99 2.10
C MET A 212 16.84 12.42 2.09
N GLU A 213 16.82 13.05 0.92
CA GLU A 213 17.25 14.42 0.69
C GLU A 213 16.05 15.28 0.28
N ALA A 214 15.69 16.26 1.11
CA ALA A 214 14.72 17.27 0.72
C ALA A 214 15.35 18.17 -0.35
N THR A 215 14.63 18.39 -1.46
CA THR A 215 15.12 19.19 -2.60
C THR A 215 14.57 20.61 -2.59
N HIS A 216 13.34 20.80 -2.12
CA HIS A 216 12.71 22.12 -1.93
C HIS A 216 11.49 22.02 -1.02
N TRP A 217 11.15 23.15 -0.39
CA TRP A 217 9.93 23.29 0.39
C TRP A 217 8.72 23.47 -0.51
N VAL A 218 7.58 22.94 -0.08
CA VAL A 218 6.30 23.12 -0.75
C VAL A 218 5.23 23.58 0.22
N ASP A 219 4.21 24.24 -0.31
CA ASP A 219 3.01 24.55 0.44
C ASP A 219 2.18 23.29 0.71
N ARG A 220 1.55 23.21 1.89
CA ARG A 220 0.79 22.03 2.34
C ARG A 220 -0.39 21.71 1.41
N ASP A 221 -1.13 22.75 1.04
CA ASP A 221 -2.44 22.59 0.42
C ASP A 221 -2.31 22.58 -1.11
N THR A 222 -1.38 23.37 -1.64
CA THR A 222 -1.19 23.53 -3.10
C THR A 222 -0.04 22.69 -3.67
N TYR A 223 0.87 22.18 -2.83
CA TYR A 223 2.12 21.51 -3.21
C TYR A 223 3.02 22.32 -4.14
N GLN A 224 2.79 23.63 -4.26
CA GLN A 224 3.63 24.53 -5.04
C GLN A 224 4.91 24.87 -4.27
N PRO A 225 6.03 25.12 -4.97
CA PRO A 225 7.27 25.53 -4.33
C PRO A 225 7.06 26.74 -3.41
N LYS A 226 7.67 26.69 -2.23
CA LYS A 226 7.60 27.74 -1.21
C LYS A 226 9.00 28.13 -0.77
N THR A 227 9.27 29.42 -0.63
CA THR A 227 10.53 29.87 -0.03
C THR A 227 10.43 29.79 1.49
N MET A 228 11.44 29.20 2.13
CA MET A 228 11.55 29.15 3.58
C MET A 228 12.97 29.43 4.04
N ALA A 229 13.11 30.19 5.12
CA ALA A 229 14.39 30.47 5.77
C ALA A 229 14.78 29.33 6.74
N LYS A 230 14.67 28.08 6.28
CA LYS A 230 15.01 26.86 7.03
C LYS A 230 15.85 25.94 6.13
N PRO A 231 16.97 25.37 6.62
CA PRO A 231 17.75 24.39 5.88
C PRO A 231 16.89 23.18 5.49
N LEU A 232 17.10 22.67 4.28
CA LEU A 232 16.44 21.47 3.80
C LEU A 232 16.81 20.27 4.67
N TYR A 233 15.84 19.38 4.89
CA TYR A 233 16.08 18.17 5.64
C TYR A 233 16.97 17.19 4.88
N HIS A 234 17.80 16.49 5.65
CA HIS A 234 18.55 15.34 5.19
C HIS A 234 18.43 14.27 6.29
N PHE A 235 17.90 13.12 5.92
CA PHE A 235 17.77 11.98 6.82
C PHE A 235 18.58 10.82 6.29
N THR A 236 19.40 10.24 7.15
CA THR A 236 19.98 8.92 6.91
C THR A 236 19.15 7.91 7.66
N ALA A 237 18.79 6.81 7.02
CA ALA A 237 18.08 5.72 7.66
C ALA A 237 18.85 5.23 8.89
N GLU A 238 18.22 5.29 10.06
CA GLU A 238 18.70 4.54 11.22
C GLU A 238 18.39 3.05 11.00
N PRO A 239 19.30 2.13 11.37
CA PRO A 239 18.96 0.71 11.37
C PRO A 239 17.72 0.48 12.24
N PRO A 240 16.83 -0.46 11.88
CA PRO A 240 15.67 -0.75 12.71
C PRO A 240 16.13 -1.06 14.14
N PRO A 241 15.47 -0.51 15.16
CA PRO A 241 15.79 -0.86 16.54
C PRO A 241 15.70 -2.38 16.67
N ALA A 242 16.67 -2.99 17.37
CA ALA A 242 16.66 -4.42 17.60
C ALA A 242 15.30 -4.82 18.18
N PRO A 243 14.65 -5.89 17.67
CA PRO A 243 13.33 -6.27 18.15
C PRO A 243 13.41 -6.56 19.65
N HIS A 244 12.74 -5.73 20.44
CA HIS A 244 12.62 -5.92 21.88
C HIS A 244 11.51 -6.94 22.12
N PHE A 245 11.88 -8.23 22.03
CA PHE A 245 11.02 -9.26 22.59
C PHE A 245 11.30 -9.31 24.09
N ASP A 246 10.49 -8.62 24.89
CA ASP A 246 10.44 -8.91 26.33
C ASP A 246 10.05 -10.38 26.47
N LYS A 247 11.02 -11.21 26.87
CA LYS A 247 10.82 -12.63 27.18
C LYS A 247 10.12 -12.83 28.54
N SER A 248 9.33 -11.86 28.98
CA SER A 248 8.62 -11.90 30.26
C SER A 248 7.18 -11.44 30.07
N THR A 249 6.33 -12.38 29.63
CA THR A 249 5.04 -12.77 30.25
C THR A 249 4.44 -13.92 29.47
#